data_AF-A0A226QT10-F1
#
_entry.id   AF-A0A226QT10-F1
#
_cell.length_a   1.000
_cell.length_b   1.000
_cell.length_c   1.000
_cell.angle_alpha   90.00
_cell.angle_beta   90.00
_cell.angle_gamma   90.00
#
_symmetry.space_group_name_H-M   'P 1'
#
loop_
_entity.id
_entity.type
_entity.pdbx_description
1 polymer ?
#
loop_
_entity_poly.entity_id
_entity_poly.type
_entity_poly.pdbx_seq_one_letter_code
_entity_poly.pdbx_strand_id
1 'polypeptide(L)' 'MKIQKEWVNFQIIDLTNDETITITKDKLEQLLDDKFVAMQLNDNGRPVVIWTEKYVCSIKDVMMFGDDPILALRRNPEFV' A
#
# COMPACT_ATOMS: atom_id res chain seq x y z
N MET A 1 0.76 8.62 -14.46
CA MET A 1 0.93 7.40 -13.62
C MET A 1 2.27 6.74 -13.93
N LYS A 2 3.04 6.38 -12.90
CA LYS A 2 4.40 5.81 -13.02
C LYS A 2 4.54 4.56 -12.15
N ILE A 3 5.11 3.48 -12.68
CA ILE A 3 5.45 2.28 -11.90
C ILE A 3 6.95 2.32 -11.57
N GLN A 4 7.31 1.99 -10.33
CA GLN A 4 8.70 1.94 -9.89
C GLN A 4 8.95 0.83 -8.86
N LYS A 5 10.21 0.37 -8.79
CA LYS A 5 10.68 -0.66 -7.86
C LYS A 5 11.30 -0.08 -6.58
N GLU A 6 11.32 1.24 -6.47
CA GLU A 6 11.79 1.96 -5.29
C GLU A 6 10.61 2.34 -4.43
N TRP A 7 10.75 2.10 -3.13
CA TRP A 7 9.75 2.44 -2.14
C TRP A 7 9.67 3.95 -1.92
N VAL A 8 8.45 4.45 -1.76
CA VAL A 8 8.17 5.82 -1.32
C VAL A 8 7.33 5.75 -0.05
N ASN A 9 7.83 6.33 1.03
CA ASN A 9 7.04 6.45 2.25
C ASN A 9 5.83 7.35 1.99
N PHE A 10 4.68 6.95 2.49
CA PHE A 10 3.44 7.70 2.35
C PHE A 10 2.69 7.75 3.67
N GLN A 11 1.73 8.67 3.72
CA GLN A 11 0.92 8.92 4.90
C GLN A 11 -0.54 8.58 4.60
N ILE A 12 -1.18 7.92 5.56
CA ILE A 12 -2.62 7.69 5.58
C ILE A 12 -3.20 8.55 6.70
N ILE A 13 -4.31 9.21 6.42
CA ILE A 13 -5.05 9.97 7.42
C ILE A 13 -6.10 9.06 8.04
N ASP A 14 -5.98 8.79 9.34
CA ASP A 14 -6.99 8.09 10.13
C ASP A 14 -7.90 9.12 10.81
N LEU A 15 -9.06 9.35 10.22
CA LEU A 15 -10.07 10.28 10.75
C LEU A 15 -10.82 9.71 11.95
N THR A 16 -10.64 8.42 12.28
CA THR A 16 -11.25 7.79 13.45
C THR A 16 -10.53 8.23 14.73
N ASN A 17 -9.20 8.29 14.67
CA ASN A 17 -8.34 8.68 15.79
C ASN A 17 -7.76 10.11 15.64
N ASP A 18 -8.07 10.80 14.53
CA ASP A 18 -7.49 12.09 14.15
C ASP A 18 -5.96 12.05 14.07
N GLU A 19 -5.43 10.97 13.51
CA GLU A 19 -3.99 10.69 13.42
C GLU A 19 -3.51 10.55 11.97
N THR A 20 -2.22 10.80 11.75
CA THR A 20 -1.55 10.55 10.46
C THR A 20 -0.55 9.42 10.60
N ILE A 21 -0.80 8.32 9.91
CA ILE A 21 0.01 7.11 9.98
C ILE A 21 1.00 7.11 8.82
N THR A 22 2.31 7.13 9.13
CA THR A 22 3.33 6.93 8.10
C THR A 22 3.55 5.45 7.84
N ILE A 23 3.33 5.04 6.59
CA ILE A 23 3.60 3.68 6.09
C ILE A 23 5.00 3.64 5.48
N THR A 24 5.85 2.83 6.11
CA THR A 24 7.18 2.51 5.62
C THR A 24 7.17 1.14 4.95
N LYS A 25 8.22 0.83 4.19
CA LYS A 25 8.39 -0.48 3.56
C LYS A 25 8.28 -1.60 4.60
N ASP A 26 9.06 -1.50 5.67
CA ASP A 26 9.12 -2.53 6.71
C ASP A 26 7.76 -2.74 7.38
N LYS A 27 6.99 -1.67 7.62
CA LYS A 27 5.63 -1.78 8.17
C LYS A 27 4.71 -2.56 7.24
N LEU A 28 4.77 -2.31 5.93
CA LEU A 28 3.97 -3.05 4.96
C LEU A 28 4.40 -4.53 4.90
N GLU A 29 5.70 -4.80 4.82
CA GLU A 29 6.23 -6.16 4.73
C GLU A 29 5.90 -6.98 5.98
N GLN A 30 5.95 -6.37 7.17
CA GLN A 30 5.51 -6.98 8.42
C GLN A 30 4.00 -7.22 8.46
N LEU A 31 3.19 -6.25 8.00
CA LEU A 31 1.73 -6.36 7.98
C LEU A 31 1.25 -7.52 7.11
N LEU A 32 1.91 -7.74 5.97
CA LEU A 32 1.50 -8.74 4.98
C LEU A 32 2.28 -10.06 5.08
N ASP A 33 3.31 -10.13 5.92
CA ASP A 33 4.32 -11.20 5.92
C ASP A 33 4.79 -11.54 4.49
N ASP A 34 5.18 -10.48 3.78
CA ASP A 34 5.45 -10.53 2.35
C ASP A 34 6.45 -9.46 1.91
N LYS A 35 7.06 -9.63 0.73
CA LYS A 35 8.11 -8.73 0.23
C LYS A 35 7.60 -7.79 -0.84
N PHE A 36 7.97 -6.52 -0.73
CA PHE A 36 7.68 -5.50 -1.73
C PHE A 36 8.41 -5.77 -3.05
N VAL A 37 7.69 -5.57 -4.17
CA VAL A 37 8.20 -5.74 -5.53
C VAL A 37 8.19 -4.42 -6.30
N ALA A 38 7.04 -3.73 -6.31
CA ALA A 38 6.87 -2.47 -7.05
C ALA A 38 5.68 -1.66 -6.52
N MET A 39 5.62 -0.38 -6.85
CA MET A 39 4.46 0.48 -6.61
C MET A 39 4.13 1.34 -7.83
N GLN A 40 2.85 1.61 -8.01
CA GLN A 40 2.33 2.57 -8.96
C GLN A 40 2.01 3.85 -8.22
N LEU A 41 2.55 4.95 -8.73
CA LEU A 41 2.30 6.30 -8.25
C LEU A 41 1.29 7.00 -9.16
N ASN A 42 0.42 7.81 -8.56
CA ASN A 42 -0.36 8.82 -9.25
C ASN A 42 0.54 10.00 -9.66
N ASP A 43 -0.05 11.00 -10.32
CA ASP A 43 0.71 12.13 -10.87
C ASP A 43 1.26 13.08 -9.78
N ASN A 44 0.75 12.96 -8.55
CA ASN A 44 1.26 13.66 -7.36
C ASN A 44 2.37 12.88 -6.64
N GLY A 45 2.83 11.75 -7.21
CA GLY A 45 3.86 10.90 -6.60
C GLY A 45 3.37 10.06 -5.42
N ARG A 46 2.06 9.94 -5.20
CA ARG A 46 1.49 9.09 -4.14
C ARG A 46 1.21 7.68 -4.62
N PRO A 47 1.50 6.64 -3.82
CA PRO A 47 1.21 5.27 -4.18
C PRO A 47 -0.30 5.00 -4.20
N VAL A 48 -0.76 4.39 -5.28
CA VAL A 48 -2.16 3.95 -5.47
C VAL A 48 -2.28 2.43 -5.48
N VAL A 49 -1.25 1.74 -5.98
CA VAL A 49 -1.17 0.28 -6.01
C VAL A 49 0.22 -0.15 -5.59
N ILE A 50 0.31 -1.19 -4.76
CA ILE A 50 1.55 -1.82 -4.34
C ILE A 50 1.50 -3.30 -4.70
N TRP A 51 2.53 -3.79 -5.38
CA TRP A 51 2.74 -5.21 -5.62
C TRP A 51 3.76 -5.75 -4.64
N THR A 52 3.42 -6.89 -4.05
CA THR A 52 4.32 -7.74 -3.30
C THR A 52 4.48 -9.08 -4.03
N GLU A 53 5.28 -10.00 -3.48
CA GLU A 53 5.46 -11.32 -4.08
C GLU A 53 4.13 -12.09 -4.12
N LYS A 54 3.31 -11.99 -3.07
CA LYS A 54 2.06 -12.74 -2.91
C LYS A 54 0.79 -11.91 -3.08
N TYR A 55 0.83 -10.58 -3.01
CA TYR A 55 -0.36 -9.72 -3.02
C TYR A 55 -0.27 -8.55 -4.01
N VAL A 56 -1.43 -8.04 -4.39
CA VAL A 56 -1.62 -6.70 -4.96
C VAL A 56 -2.47 -5.90 -4.00
N CYS A 57 -1.97 -4.76 -3.57
CA CYS A 57 -2.59 -3.92 -2.57
C CYS A 57 -3.09 -2.61 -3.19
N SER A 58 -4.35 -2.27 -2.97
CA SER A 58 -4.88 -0.94 -3.27
C SER A 58 -4.77 -0.05 -2.03
N ILE A 59 -4.30 1.18 -2.22
CA ILE A 59 -4.09 2.14 -1.12
C ILE A 59 -5.20 3.17 -1.11
N LYS A 60 -5.76 3.43 0.07
CA LYS A 60 -6.66 4.56 0.35
C LYS A 60 -5.89 5.63 1.14
N ASP A 61 -6.00 6.89 0.71
CA ASP A 61 -5.34 8.02 1.36
C ASP A 61 -5.96 8.38 2.72
N VAL A 62 -7.24 8.06 2.88
CA VAL A 62 -8.04 8.39 4.07
C VAL A 62 -8.82 7.17 4.47
N MET A 63 -8.80 6.85 5.77
CA MET A 63 -9.67 5.84 6.37
C MET A 63 -10.65 6.49 7.34
N MET A 64 -11.85 5.92 7.41
CA MET A 64 -12.91 6.30 8.32
C MET A 64 -13.52 5.03 8.92
N PHE A 65 -13.80 5.03 10.22
CA PHE A 65 -14.63 4.00 10.88
C PHE A 65 -14.20 2.53 10.60
N GLY A 66 -12.95 2.18 10.91
CA GLY A 66 -12.49 0.80 10.82
C GLY A 66 -12.29 0.25 9.40
N ASP A 67 -12.32 1.11 8.38
CA ASP A 67 -11.92 0.74 7.02
C ASP A 67 -10.42 0.40 6.99
N ASP A 68 -10.07 -0.75 6.39
CA ASP A 68 -8.67 -1.06 6.11
C ASP A 68 -8.14 -0.12 5.02
N PRO A 69 -7.08 0.67 5.29
CA PRO A 69 -6.56 1.61 4.31
C PRO A 69 -5.73 0.91 3.21
N ILE A 70 -5.41 -0.37 3.42
CA ILE A 70 -4.65 -1.21 2.50
C ILE A 70 -5.48 -2.44 2.21
N LEU A 71 -6.12 -2.47 1.05
CA LEU A 71 -6.86 -3.64 0.60
C LEU A 71 -5.91 -4.57 -0.15
N ALA A 72 -5.53 -5.70 0.47
CA ALA A 72 -4.64 -6.69 -0.13
C ALA A 72 -5.43 -7.83 -0.79
N LEU A 73 -5.17 -8.07 -2.08
CA LEU A 73 -5.71 -9.19 -2.83
C LEU A 73 -4.59 -10.17 -3.17
N ARG A 74 -4.77 -11.45 -2.83
CA ARG A 74 -3.78 -12.48 -3.12
C ARG A 74 -3.60 -12.62 -4.63
N ARG A 75 -2.36 -12.60 -5.10
CA ARG A 75 -2.01 -12.89 -6.48
C ARG A 75 -2.32 -14.34 -6.76
N ASN A 76 -3.03 -14.59 -7.87
CA ASN A 76 -3.25 -15.96 -8.33
C ASN A 76 -1.90 -16.50 -8.86
N PRO A 77 -1.36 -17.59 -8.29
CA PRO A 77 -0.08 -18.15 -8.73
C PRO A 77 -0.08 -18.65 -10.19
N GLU A 78 -1.25 -18.85 -10.81
CA GLU A 78 -1.37 -19.34 -12.19
C GLU A 78 -1.18 -18.27 -13.28
N PHE A 79 -1.04 -16.98 -12.92
CA PHE A 79 -0.92 -15.88 -13.87
C PHE A 79 0.39 -15.07 -13.73
N VAL A 80 1.48 -15.73 -13.31
CA VAL A 80 2.83 -15.12 -13.27
C VAL A 80 3.70 -15.69 -14.39
#